data_AF-A0A1A8JTR3-F1
#
_entry.id   AF-A0A1A8JTR3-F1
#
_cell.length_a   1.000
_cell.length_b   1.000
_cell.length_c   1.000
_cell.angle_alpha   90.00
_cell.angle_beta   90.00
_cell.angle_gamma   90.00
#
_symmetry.space_group_name_H-M   'P 1'
#
loop_
_entity.id
_entity.type
_entity.pdbx_description
1 polymer ?
#
loop_
_entity_poly.entity_id
_entity_poly.type
_entity_poly.pdbx_seq_one_letter_code
_entity_poly.pdbx_strand_id
1 'polypeptide(L)'
;VSVKITLAGFQPIFTMSAQQKQLQTVTEDQFMKFKRIFSDSDAAMEWLESYFPEDLIIADLKGSSNSLWTISPPSRDTLIEMLKSKEEFPISVSWTVQRNFSLGAKAETASGKNVKALDEATKR
;
A
#
# COMPACT_ATOMS: atom_id res chain seq x y z
N VAL A 1 -3.24 -1.17 9.27
CA VAL A 1 -3.09 -1.05 7.79
C VAL A 1 -1.98 -1.99 7.35
N SER A 2 -2.15 -2.72 6.26
CA SER A 2 -1.17 -3.69 5.78
C SER A 2 -0.88 -3.48 4.29
N VAL A 3 0.38 -3.63 3.89
CA VAL A 3 0.85 -3.55 2.51
C VAL A 3 1.69 -4.78 2.18
N LYS A 4 1.50 -5.34 0.98
CA LYS A 4 2.27 -6.45 0.45
C LYS A 4 2.76 -6.13 -0.96
N ILE A 5 4.00 -6.51 -1.26
CA ILE A 5 4.56 -6.43 -2.61
C ILE A 5 4.88 -7.85 -3.07
N THR A 6 4.37 -8.23 -4.23
CA THR A 6 4.66 -9.52 -4.87
C THR A 6 5.23 -9.31 -6.26
N LEU A 7 6.05 -10.26 -6.66
CA LEU A 7 6.63 -10.36 -8.00
C LEU A 7 5.99 -11.55 -8.68
N ALA A 8 5.43 -11.39 -9.88
CA ALA A 8 4.85 -12.45 -10.71
C ALA A 8 3.93 -13.46 -9.97
N GLY A 9 3.25 -13.04 -8.90
CA GLY A 9 2.38 -13.90 -8.11
C GLY A 9 3.10 -14.83 -7.12
N PHE A 10 4.42 -14.78 -7.01
CA PHE A 10 5.19 -15.49 -5.99
C PHE A 10 4.91 -14.98 -4.58
N GLN A 11 5.46 -15.68 -3.57
CA GLN A 11 5.38 -15.25 -2.19
C GLN A 11 5.86 -13.80 -2.02
N PRO A 12 5.17 -12.97 -1.22
CA PRO A 12 5.50 -11.56 -1.08
C PRO A 12 6.95 -11.33 -0.66
N ILE A 13 7.64 -10.48 -1.40
CA ILE A 13 9.01 -10.04 -1.08
C ILE A 13 9.02 -9.00 0.03
N PHE A 14 7.87 -8.35 0.26
CA PHE A 14 7.68 -7.35 1.30
C PHE A 14 6.30 -7.50 1.92
N THR A 15 6.25 -7.53 3.25
CA THR A 15 5.01 -7.40 4.01
C THR A 15 5.26 -6.45 5.17
N MET A 16 4.46 -5.39 5.25
CA MET A 16 4.51 -4.42 6.33
C MET A 16 3.10 -4.12 6.82
N SER A 17 2.96 -3.97 8.13
CA SER A 17 1.70 -3.58 8.74
C SER A 17 1.95 -2.47 9.75
N ALA A 18 1.29 -1.33 9.56
CA ALA A 18 1.19 -0.27 10.55
C ALA A 18 0.15 -0.67 11.61
N GLN A 19 0.60 -0.80 12.85
CA GLN A 19 -0.25 -0.99 14.02
C GLN A 19 -0.63 0.35 14.64
N GLN A 20 -1.47 0.35 15.68
CA GLN A 20 -2.09 1.56 16.23
C GLN A 20 -1.09 2.66 16.63
N LYS A 21 0.10 2.31 17.14
CA LYS A 21 1.18 3.29 17.46
C LYS A 21 1.81 3.97 16.24
N GLN A 22 1.61 3.41 15.06
CA GLN A 22 2.09 3.92 13.77
C GLN A 22 0.96 4.57 12.96
N LEU A 23 -0.25 4.67 13.52
CA LEU A 23 -1.35 5.41 12.94
C LEU A 23 -1.41 6.77 13.60
N GLN A 24 -1.22 7.82 12.81
CA GLN A 24 -1.19 9.20 13.28
C GLN A 24 -2.50 9.88 12.87
N THR A 25 -3.15 10.52 13.84
CA THR A 25 -4.27 11.42 13.57
C THR A 25 -3.74 12.73 12.99
N VAL A 26 -4.52 13.34 12.12
CA VAL A 26 -4.16 14.61 11.47
C VAL A 26 -4.77 15.78 12.25
N THR A 27 -3.99 16.84 12.46
CA THR A 27 -4.53 18.08 13.06
C THR A 27 -5.24 18.92 12.01
N GLU A 28 -6.13 19.82 12.44
CA GLU A 28 -6.81 20.78 11.54
C GLU A 28 -5.82 21.51 10.63
N ASP A 29 -4.73 22.04 11.18
CA ASP A 29 -3.70 22.75 10.42
C ASP A 29 -3.02 21.86 9.36
N GLN A 30 -2.78 20.58 9.68
CA GLN A 30 -2.20 19.63 8.74
C GLN A 30 -3.18 19.27 7.63
N PHE A 31 -4.47 19.09 7.97
CA PHE A 31 -5.52 18.80 7.01
C PHE A 31 -5.74 19.98 6.06
N MET A 32 -5.78 21.20 6.57
CA MET A 32 -5.88 22.42 5.76
C MET A 32 -4.68 22.60 4.83
N LYS A 33 -3.45 22.29 5.31
CA LYS A 33 -2.27 22.27 4.44
C LYS A 33 -2.40 21.21 3.33
N PHE A 34 -2.89 20.01 3.67
CA PHE A 34 -3.13 18.95 2.71
C PHE A 34 -4.17 19.37 1.65
N LYS A 35 -5.31 19.96 2.05
CA LYS A 35 -6.33 20.47 1.12
C LYS A 35 -5.75 21.49 0.14
N ARG A 36 -4.93 22.42 0.62
CA ARG A 36 -4.30 23.46 -0.24
C ARG A 36 -3.41 22.90 -1.35
N ILE A 37 -2.84 21.69 -1.19
CA ILE A 37 -2.06 21.03 -2.25
C ILE A 37 -2.92 20.78 -3.51
N PHE A 38 -4.22 20.61 -3.33
CA PHE A 38 -5.18 20.34 -4.40
C PHE A 38 -6.00 21.56 -4.82
N SER A 39 -5.57 22.77 -4.43
CA SER A 39 -6.30 24.01 -4.69
C SER A 39 -6.51 24.32 -6.18
N ASP A 40 -5.65 23.80 -7.06
CA ASP A 40 -5.77 23.97 -8.51
C ASP A 40 -6.78 22.99 -9.16
N SER A 41 -7.42 22.11 -8.39
CA SER A 41 -8.38 21.12 -8.89
C SER A 41 -9.72 21.23 -8.16
N ASP A 42 -10.67 21.90 -8.79
CA ASP A 42 -12.03 22.08 -8.26
C ASP A 42 -12.68 20.74 -7.88
N ALA A 43 -12.53 19.72 -8.73
CA ALA A 43 -13.09 18.38 -8.50
C ALA A 43 -12.45 17.69 -7.27
N ALA A 44 -11.15 17.87 -7.04
CA ALA A 44 -10.50 17.33 -5.85
C ALA A 44 -10.93 18.08 -4.59
N MET A 45 -11.09 19.39 -4.68
CA MET A 45 -11.57 20.21 -3.57
C MET A 45 -12.99 19.85 -3.16
N GLU A 46 -13.92 19.74 -4.12
CA GLU A 46 -15.32 19.33 -3.88
C GLU A 46 -15.38 17.95 -3.19
N TRP A 47 -14.58 16.99 -3.65
CA TRP A 47 -14.50 15.67 -3.00
C TRP A 47 -13.96 15.75 -1.56
N LEU A 48 -12.99 16.63 -1.29
CA LEU A 48 -12.40 16.83 0.04
C LEU A 48 -13.29 17.66 0.99
N GLU A 49 -14.38 18.27 0.53
CA GLU A 49 -15.31 19.00 1.40
C GLU A 49 -16.16 18.09 2.29
N SER A 50 -16.37 16.83 1.88
CA SER A 50 -17.13 15.86 2.67
C SER A 50 -16.32 15.18 3.79
N TYR A 51 -15.07 15.60 4.01
CA TYR A 51 -14.14 14.97 4.97
C TYR A 51 -13.61 15.97 5.99
N PHE A 52 -13.40 15.46 7.20
CA PHE A 52 -12.82 16.19 8.33
C PHE A 52 -11.44 15.65 8.68
N PRO A 53 -10.62 16.36 9.47
CA PRO A 53 -9.31 15.86 9.89
C PRO A 53 -9.38 14.49 10.58
N GLU A 54 -10.45 14.20 11.32
CA GLU A 54 -10.69 12.94 12.01
C GLU A 54 -10.89 11.75 11.05
N ASP A 55 -11.32 12.02 9.81
CA ASP A 55 -11.50 11.00 8.77
C ASP A 55 -10.17 10.64 8.09
N LEU A 56 -9.13 11.45 8.28
CA LEU A 56 -7.80 11.25 7.70
C LEU A 56 -6.83 10.69 8.75
N ILE A 57 -6.29 9.51 8.46
CA ILE A 57 -5.25 8.86 9.26
C ILE A 57 -4.03 8.61 8.39
N ILE A 58 -2.85 8.98 8.90
CA ILE A 58 -1.57 8.66 8.27
C ILE A 58 -1.04 7.35 8.86
N ALA A 59 -0.83 6.35 8.00
CA ALA A 59 -0.22 5.09 8.40
C ALA A 59 1.28 5.09 8.08
N ASP A 60 2.11 5.15 9.12
CA ASP A 60 3.56 5.10 8.99
C ASP A 60 4.04 3.64 8.81
N LEU A 61 4.49 3.32 7.60
CA LEU A 61 5.00 2.01 7.22
C LEU A 61 6.52 2.05 7.17
N LYS A 62 7.16 1.22 8.00
CA LYS A 62 8.62 1.09 7.99
C LYS A 62 9.10 0.51 6.66
N GLY A 63 10.29 0.92 6.21
CA GLY A 63 10.89 0.42 4.97
C GLY A 63 11.42 -1.02 5.04
N SER A 64 11.62 -1.58 6.24
CA SER A 64 12.06 -2.97 6.44
C SER A 64 10.87 -3.90 6.56
N SER A 65 10.79 -4.97 5.76
CA SER A 65 9.74 -5.99 5.90
C SER A 65 9.73 -6.60 7.31
N ASN A 66 8.53 -6.85 7.86
CA ASN A 66 8.37 -7.57 9.14
C ASN A 66 8.37 -9.10 8.97
N SER A 67 8.54 -9.59 7.74
CA SER A 67 8.47 -11.01 7.42
C SER A 67 9.70 -11.47 6.65
N LEU A 68 10.22 -12.63 7.04
CA LEU A 68 11.24 -13.35 6.29
C LEU A 68 10.65 -13.82 4.96
N TRP A 69 11.38 -13.63 3.87
CA TRP A 69 10.98 -14.13 2.57
C TRP A 69 11.35 -15.61 2.43
N THR A 70 10.38 -16.48 2.71
CA THR A 70 10.56 -17.95 2.75
C THR A 70 10.26 -18.62 1.41
N ILE A 71 10.69 -18.02 0.30
CA ILE A 71 10.48 -18.59 -1.03
C ILE A 71 11.23 -19.93 -1.15
N SER A 72 10.59 -20.93 -1.75
CA SER A 72 11.24 -22.23 -1.98
C SER A 72 12.38 -22.10 -3.01
N PRO A 73 13.44 -22.94 -2.93
CA PRO A 73 14.52 -22.89 -3.90
C PRO A 73 14.05 -23.00 -5.36
N PRO A 74 13.13 -23.92 -5.74
CA PRO A 74 12.63 -23.99 -7.11
C PRO A 74 11.91 -22.70 -7.55
N SER A 75 11.05 -22.15 -6.70
CA SER A 75 10.34 -20.90 -7.01
C SER A 75 11.29 -19.71 -7.15
N ARG A 76 12.38 -19.69 -6.38
CA ARG A 76 13.43 -18.67 -6.50
C ARG A 76 14.14 -18.78 -7.85
N ASP A 77 14.47 -19.99 -8.29
CA ASP A 77 15.15 -20.19 -9.57
C ASP A 77 14.23 -19.77 -10.74
N THR A 78 12.96 -20.17 -10.71
CA THR A 78 11.95 -19.72 -11.69
C THR A 78 11.81 -18.19 -11.71
N LEU A 79 11.76 -17.55 -10.53
CA LEU A 79 11.70 -16.09 -10.44
C LEU A 79 12.91 -15.43 -11.12
N ILE A 80 14.11 -15.96 -10.90
CA ILE A 80 15.35 -15.45 -11.51
C ILE A 80 15.32 -15.63 -13.04
N GLU A 81 14.83 -16.77 -13.53
CA GLU A 81 14.69 -17.01 -14.97
C GLU A 81 13.69 -16.04 -15.62
N MET A 82 12.54 -15.82 -14.97
CA MET A 82 11.53 -14.86 -15.43
C MET A 82 12.06 -13.43 -15.46
N LEU A 83 12.86 -13.02 -14.46
CA LEU A 83 13.49 -11.70 -14.45
C LEU A 83 14.52 -11.53 -15.58
N LYS A 84 15.21 -12.61 -15.98
CA LYS A 84 16.15 -12.60 -17.11
C LYS A 84 15.46 -12.65 -18.48
N SER A 85 14.19 -12.99 -18.54
CA SER A 85 13.45 -13.10 -19.79
C SER A 85 12.99 -11.73 -20.29
N LYS A 86 12.67 -11.66 -21.59
CA LYS A 86 12.04 -10.48 -22.21
C LYS A 86 10.52 -10.45 -22.04
N GLU A 87 9.97 -11.41 -21.29
CA GLU A 87 8.53 -11.46 -21.05
C GLU A 87 8.11 -10.35 -20.09
N GLU A 88 6.81 -10.03 -20.14
CA GLU A 88 6.23 -9.09 -19.20
C GLU A 88 6.30 -9.67 -17.79
N PHE A 89 6.88 -8.89 -16.87
CA PHE A 89 7.04 -9.30 -15.48
C PHE A 89 6.19 -8.40 -14.57
N PRO A 90 5.06 -8.89 -14.03
CA PRO A 90 4.19 -8.06 -13.23
C PRO A 90 4.69 -7.94 -11.79
N ILE A 91 4.79 -6.72 -11.29
CA ILE A 91 4.87 -6.39 -9.87
C ILE A 91 3.49 -5.98 -9.38
N SER A 92 3.10 -6.45 -8.20
CA SER A 92 1.84 -6.01 -7.58
C SER A 92 2.02 -5.50 -6.17
N VAL A 93 1.35 -4.40 -5.88
CA VAL A 93 1.24 -3.81 -4.55
C VAL A 93 -0.21 -3.96 -4.11
N SER A 94 -0.44 -4.70 -3.03
CA SER A 94 -1.76 -4.80 -2.41
C SER A 94 -1.76 -4.18 -1.02
N TRP A 95 -2.91 -3.64 -0.65
CA TRP A 95 -3.12 -3.03 0.65
C TRP A 95 -4.42 -3.51 1.28
N THR A 96 -4.48 -3.43 2.60
CA THR A 96 -5.66 -3.78 3.39
C THR A 96 -5.78 -2.86 4.59
N VAL A 97 -6.98 -2.35 4.81
CA VAL A 97 -7.36 -1.55 5.99
C VAL A 97 -8.45 -2.32 6.72
N GLN A 98 -8.19 -2.62 7.99
CA GLN A 98 -9.14 -3.30 8.86
C GLN A 98 -9.54 -2.34 9.98
N ARG A 99 -10.84 -2.09 10.11
CA ARG A 99 -11.41 -1.26 11.18
C ARG A 99 -11.88 -2.13 12.34
N ASN A 100 -11.65 -1.68 13.58
CA ASN A 100 -11.97 -2.45 14.79
C ASN A 100 -13.49 -2.37 15.11
N PHE A 101 -14.08 -3.53 15.44
CA PHE A 101 -15.50 -3.77 15.73
C PHE A 101 -16.03 -3.07 16.99
N SER A 102 -15.18 -2.77 17.97
CA SER A 102 -15.62 -2.32 19.30
C SER A 102 -16.21 -0.91 19.34
N LEU A 103 -16.20 -0.19 18.22
CA LEU A 103 -16.71 1.19 18.10
C LEU A 103 -18.07 1.28 17.38
N GLY A 104 -18.78 0.16 17.18
CA GLY A 104 -20.18 0.15 16.75
C GLY A 104 -20.44 0.06 15.24
N ALA A 105 -19.41 -0.05 14.41
CA ALA A 105 -19.54 -0.31 12.97
C ALA A 105 -19.39 -1.82 12.64
N LYS A 106 -20.03 -2.30 11.56
CA LYS A 106 -19.70 -3.60 10.95
C LYS A 106 -18.19 -3.59 10.64
N ALA A 107 -17.42 -4.59 11.07
CA ALA A 107 -16.04 -4.66 10.60
C ALA A 107 -16.03 -4.74 9.09
N GLU A 108 -15.45 -3.70 8.51
CA GLU A 108 -15.22 -3.61 7.10
C GLU A 108 -13.72 -3.76 6.89
N THR A 109 -13.36 -4.73 6.05
CA THR A 109 -12.03 -4.84 5.51
C THR A 109 -12.06 -4.20 4.13
N ALA A 110 -11.46 -3.03 4.01
CA ALA A 110 -11.21 -2.43 2.71
C ALA A 110 -9.89 -2.98 2.17
N SER A 111 -9.84 -3.29 0.88
CA SER A 111 -8.62 -3.77 0.23
C SER A 111 -8.54 -3.27 -1.20
N GLY A 112 -7.31 -3.21 -1.72
CA GLY A 112 -7.05 -2.86 -3.11
C GLY A 112 -5.73 -3.47 -3.58
N LYS A 113 -5.57 -3.55 -4.89
CA LYS A 113 -4.37 -4.08 -5.55
C LYS A 113 -4.07 -3.25 -6.78
N ASN A 114 -2.83 -2.80 -6.91
CA ASN A 114 -2.31 -2.21 -8.13
C ASN A 114 -1.27 -3.16 -8.75
N VAL A 115 -1.26 -3.28 -10.08
CA VAL A 115 -0.35 -4.13 -10.83
C VAL A 115 0.31 -3.29 -11.91
N LYS A 116 1.62 -3.44 -12.07
CA LYS A 116 2.39 -2.84 -13.16
C LYS A 116 3.36 -3.85 -13.73
N ALA A 117 3.70 -3.73 -15.01
CA ALA A 117 4.81 -4.44 -15.59
C ALA A 117 6.13 -3.75 -15.21
N LEU A 118 7.16 -4.53 -14.90
CA LEU A 118 8.53 -4.03 -14.76
C LEU A 118 9.15 -3.81 -16.14
N ASP A 119 9.83 -2.67 -16.30
CA ASP A 119 10.64 -2.42 -17.48
C ASP A 119 11.93 -3.26 -17.47
N GLU A 120 12.56 -3.37 -18.64
CA GLU A 120 13.79 -4.14 -18.85
C GLU A 120 14.98 -3.64 -18.03
N ALA A 121 15.03 -2.35 -17.69
CA ALA A 121 16.13 -1.79 -16.91
C ALA A 121 16.01 -2.18 -15.43
N THR A 122 14.80 -2.21 -14.91
CA THR A 122 14.47 -2.54 -13.51
C THR A 122 14.54 -4.05 -13.25
N LYS A 123 14.38 -4.88 -14.30
CA LYS A 123 14.55 -6.34 -14.20
C LYS A 123 16.00 -6.80 -14.01
N ARG A 124 17.00 -5.95 -14.33
CA ARG A 124 18.44 -6.31 -14.38
C ARG A 124 19.18 -6.04 -13.08
#